data_AF-A0A421CMW6-F1
#
_entry.id   AF-A0A421CMW6-F1
#
_cell.length_a   1.000
_cell.length_b   1.000
_cell.length_c   1.000
_cell.angle_alpha   90.00
_cell.angle_beta   90.00
_cell.angle_gamma   90.00
#
_symmetry.space_group_name_H-M   'P 1'
#
loop_
_entity.id
_entity.type
_entity.pdbx_description
1 polymer ?
#
loop_
_entity_poly.entity_id
_entity_poly.type
_entity_poly.pdbx_seq_one_letter_code
_entity_poly.pdbx_strand_id
1 'polypeptide(L)'
;MPSYTYFLKLRYKAIFRNTGNIIIGLSVLILLVGSTAFIYDSFKDFLPFLITGILSFLSGGMFRFIGSGEKRKELNTQDAVVTVFFVWTLAIFLSSLPFIFSGELNFSQAVFESTSGWTTTGLSMFSDVEVLPRSILIWRSVMQFVGGAGFAIITVIIAGTMGVGIYQAEGRSDNLVPNLRESARIILRIYLSWAVIGVLLLMFVGKLSFFDAFNHTLTGLATGGFSTKNFSIGSFGSLKVEIIIMLLMIMGGTGFGVHYAGLLMIRNFIRNRRDYRSKKISLLELREKIKSEPFLKNPEIKTMFIILVISFLLLFAFTTVEIYGVGNGLVHSAFQSISALTGTGFSTVAFSNWNYFGLLILTILMILGGMMDSTSGGLKLFRVYIAFKLIINQIKEFFKPSGTTFYIEVYKGVSRKKIDLNSIKNVLVVFTMYFITYFIGVFILLAYGYPLHNALFEYASTLSAVGLSTGITSNQAPVGVIWTQTLGMYLGRLEFFVIINALIKLFKDLRDIF
;
A
#
# COMPACT_ATOMS: atom_id res chain seq x y z
N MET A 1 10.61 13.18 -42.82
CA MET A 1 9.94 12.67 -41.60
C MET A 1 10.87 12.92 -40.42
N PRO A 2 10.40 13.37 -39.25
CA PRO A 2 11.27 13.48 -38.08
C PRO A 2 11.88 12.11 -37.76
N SER A 3 13.18 12.07 -37.43
CA SER A 3 13.86 10.83 -37.06
C SER A 3 13.21 10.22 -35.81
N TYR A 4 13.23 8.90 -35.70
CA TYR A 4 12.79 8.19 -34.50
C TYR A 4 13.47 8.72 -33.23
N THR A 5 14.73 9.15 -33.34
CA THR A 5 15.51 9.80 -32.27
C THR A 5 14.95 11.16 -31.85
N TYR A 6 14.45 11.99 -32.77
CA TYR A 6 13.78 13.24 -32.45
C TYR A 6 12.49 13.00 -31.64
N PHE A 7 11.73 11.97 -32.04
CA PHE A 7 10.52 11.56 -31.33
C PHE A 7 10.82 11.05 -29.91
N LEU A 8 11.85 10.23 -29.73
CA LEU A 8 12.32 9.77 -28.42
C LEU A 8 12.73 10.93 -27.51
N LYS A 9 13.51 11.89 -28.03
CA LYS A 9 13.90 13.09 -27.27
C LYS A 9 12.68 13.88 -26.76
N LEU A 10 11.65 14.06 -27.59
CA LEU A 10 10.41 14.72 -27.17
C LEU A 10 9.66 13.93 -26.07
N ARG A 11 9.67 12.59 -26.11
CA ARG A 11 9.06 11.76 -25.06
C ARG A 11 9.76 11.93 -23.72
N TYR A 12 11.08 11.81 -23.69
CA TYR A 12 11.85 11.95 -22.45
C TYR A 12 11.79 13.38 -21.88
N LYS A 13 11.69 14.41 -22.73
CA LYS A 13 11.40 15.77 -22.25
C LYS A 13 10.09 15.84 -21.47
N ALA A 14 9.03 15.24 -21.99
CA ALA A 14 7.74 15.23 -21.30
C ALA A 14 7.78 14.40 -20.00
N ILE A 15 8.45 13.25 -20.00
CA ILE A 15 8.70 12.43 -18.79
C ILE A 15 9.40 13.27 -17.72
N PHE A 16 10.55 13.86 -18.04
CA PHE A 16 11.34 14.66 -17.09
C PHE A 16 10.58 15.89 -16.59
N ARG A 17 9.77 16.53 -17.43
CA ARG A 17 8.91 17.64 -16.99
C ARG A 17 7.93 17.21 -15.90
N ASN A 18 7.29 16.06 -16.07
CA ASN A 18 6.30 15.57 -15.09
C ASN A 18 6.98 15.08 -13.82
N THR A 19 8.10 14.36 -13.94
CA THR A 19 8.95 14.00 -12.80
C THR A 19 9.34 15.24 -12.02
N GLY A 20 9.86 16.28 -12.69
CA GLY A 20 10.25 17.53 -12.05
C GLY A 20 9.11 18.24 -11.31
N ASN A 21 7.90 18.28 -11.89
CA ASN A 21 6.72 18.86 -11.22
C ASN A 21 6.35 18.11 -9.93
N ILE A 22 6.42 16.78 -9.91
CA ILE A 22 6.13 15.99 -8.71
C ILE A 22 7.20 16.21 -7.65
N ILE A 23 8.48 16.20 -8.04
CA ILE A 23 9.59 16.41 -7.10
C ILE A 23 9.56 17.82 -6.46
N ILE A 24 9.12 18.83 -7.20
CA ILE A 24 8.84 20.17 -6.63
C ILE A 24 7.67 20.10 -5.63
N GLY A 25 6.62 19.32 -5.90
CA GLY A 25 5.55 19.09 -4.93
C GLY A 25 6.07 18.41 -3.66
N LEU A 26 6.96 17.43 -3.81
CA LEU A 26 7.62 16.75 -2.69
C LEU A 26 8.48 17.71 -1.87
N SER A 27 9.21 18.64 -2.49
CA SER A 27 10.00 19.62 -1.74
C SER A 27 9.13 20.51 -0.84
N VAL A 28 7.95 20.91 -1.33
CA VAL A 28 6.98 21.67 -0.52
C VAL A 28 6.47 20.83 0.64
N LEU A 29 6.16 19.55 0.41
CA LEU A 29 5.73 18.64 1.47
C LEU A 29 6.80 18.45 2.55
N ILE A 30 8.06 18.25 2.16
CA ILE A 30 9.20 18.11 3.08
C ILE A 30 9.35 19.35 3.95
N LEU A 31 9.27 20.55 3.36
CA LEU A 31 9.37 21.81 4.11
C LEU A 31 8.16 22.03 5.03
N LEU A 32 6.96 21.67 4.58
CA LEU A 32 5.74 21.76 5.39
C LEU A 32 5.82 20.87 6.61
N VAL A 33 6.28 19.62 6.46
CA VAL A 33 6.50 18.73 7.61
C VAL A 33 7.65 19.23 8.47
N GLY A 34 8.77 19.65 7.88
CA GLY A 34 9.88 20.22 8.63
C GLY A 34 9.45 21.41 9.51
N SER A 35 8.52 22.25 9.03
CA SER A 35 8.03 23.40 9.80
C SER A 35 7.34 23.02 11.12
N THR A 36 6.91 21.76 11.30
CA THR A 36 6.39 21.30 12.59
C THR A 36 7.45 21.28 13.69
N ALA A 37 8.74 21.26 13.33
CA ALA A 37 9.84 21.39 14.28
C ALA A 37 9.76 22.72 15.05
N PHE A 38 9.21 23.79 14.48
CA PHE A 38 9.02 25.06 15.20
C PHE A 38 7.96 24.98 16.30
N ILE A 39 7.04 24.01 16.22
CA ILE A 39 5.97 23.81 17.20
C ILE A 39 6.40 22.83 18.28
N TYR A 40 7.07 21.75 17.89
CA TYR A 40 7.30 20.58 18.74
C TYR A 40 8.74 20.37 19.17
N ASP A 41 9.71 20.86 18.39
CA ASP A 41 11.13 20.55 18.54
C ASP A 41 11.95 21.86 18.57
N SER A 42 13.19 21.83 18.09
CA SER A 42 14.08 22.98 18.02
C SER A 42 14.32 23.46 16.59
N PHE A 43 14.86 24.67 16.45
CA PHE A 43 15.31 25.21 15.15
C PHE A 43 16.36 24.31 14.47
N LYS A 44 17.18 23.59 15.25
CA LYS A 44 18.20 22.68 14.70
C LYS A 44 17.57 21.51 13.95
N ASP A 45 16.44 21.02 14.44
CA ASP A 45 15.71 19.89 13.83
C ASP A 45 15.02 20.29 12.52
N PHE A 46 14.79 21.58 12.30
CA PHE A 46 14.30 22.10 11.02
C PHE A 46 15.37 22.11 9.91
N LEU A 47 16.64 22.26 10.27
CA LEU A 47 17.73 22.44 9.30
C LEU A 47 17.88 21.26 8.31
N PRO A 48 17.84 19.98 8.75
CA PRO A 48 17.83 18.82 7.84
C PRO A 48 16.72 18.88 6.79
N PHE A 49 15.51 19.30 7.20
CA PHE A 49 14.36 19.44 6.29
C PHE A 49 14.54 20.62 5.33
N LEU A 50 15.10 21.74 5.79
CA LEU A 50 15.37 22.91 4.95
C LEU A 50 16.36 22.58 3.83
N ILE A 51 17.50 21.98 4.18
CA ILE A 51 18.53 21.57 3.20
C ILE A 51 17.93 20.57 2.21
N THR A 52 17.21 19.56 2.72
CA THR A 52 16.54 18.57 1.88
C THR A 52 15.52 19.21 0.95
N GLY A 53 14.70 20.14 1.45
CA GLY A 53 13.70 20.86 0.68
C GLY A 53 14.32 21.66 -0.46
N ILE A 54 15.43 22.36 -0.21
CA ILE A 54 16.18 23.10 -1.23
C ILE A 54 16.74 22.15 -2.29
N LEU A 55 17.42 21.07 -1.89
CA LEU A 55 17.98 20.08 -2.82
C LEU A 55 16.90 19.39 -3.66
N SER A 56 15.75 19.09 -3.04
CA SER A 56 14.58 18.53 -3.73
C SER A 56 13.99 19.53 -4.73
N PHE A 57 13.90 20.81 -4.35
CA PHE A 57 13.42 21.85 -5.25
C PHE A 57 14.36 22.07 -6.44
N LEU A 58 15.67 22.10 -6.20
CA LEU A 58 16.68 22.25 -7.26
C LEU A 58 16.70 21.05 -8.20
N SER A 59 16.65 19.82 -7.68
CA SER A 59 16.57 18.62 -8.52
C SER A 59 15.29 18.59 -9.34
N GLY A 60 14.13 18.86 -8.73
CA GLY A 60 12.86 18.96 -9.45
C GLY A 60 12.86 20.08 -10.51
N GLY A 61 13.46 21.23 -10.19
CA GLY A 61 13.68 22.34 -11.12
C GLY A 61 14.55 21.96 -12.31
N MET A 62 15.64 21.22 -12.07
CA MET A 62 16.53 20.70 -13.12
C MET A 62 15.79 19.74 -14.06
N PHE A 63 15.07 18.75 -13.53
CA PHE A 63 14.25 17.83 -14.34
C PHE A 63 13.21 18.59 -15.18
N ARG A 64 12.54 19.59 -14.59
CA ARG A 64 11.58 20.43 -15.28
C ARG A 64 12.22 21.29 -16.38
N PHE A 65 13.42 21.82 -16.14
CA PHE A 65 14.17 22.62 -17.11
C PHE A 65 14.62 21.77 -18.30
N ILE A 66 15.18 20.58 -18.06
CA ILE A 66 15.56 19.62 -19.13
C ILE A 66 14.31 19.22 -19.94
N GLY A 67 13.17 19.06 -19.25
CA GLY A 67 11.88 18.74 -19.86
C GLY A 67 11.16 19.91 -20.55
N SER A 68 11.77 21.09 -20.62
CA SER A 68 11.17 22.24 -21.30
C SER A 68 11.22 22.11 -22.83
N GLY A 69 10.17 22.57 -23.52
CA GLY A 69 10.05 22.48 -24.98
C GLY A 69 8.62 22.21 -25.49
N GLU A 70 8.51 21.80 -26.76
CA GLU A 70 7.23 21.53 -27.45
C GLU A 70 6.34 20.56 -26.65
N LYS A 71 5.10 20.99 -26.43
CA LYS A 71 4.10 20.22 -25.70
C LYS A 71 3.52 19.15 -26.62
N ARG A 72 3.87 17.88 -26.41
CA ARG A 72 3.05 16.79 -26.92
C ARG A 72 1.78 16.66 -26.07
N LYS A 73 0.63 16.51 -26.72
CA LYS A 73 -0.68 16.40 -26.08
C LYS A 73 -0.96 14.99 -25.52
N GLU A 74 -0.27 13.96 -26.01
CA GLU A 74 -0.55 12.55 -25.66
C GLU A 74 0.73 11.77 -25.42
N LEU A 75 0.83 11.19 -24.21
CA LEU A 75 1.87 10.25 -23.79
C LEU A 75 1.23 8.89 -23.53
N ASN A 76 1.94 7.82 -23.89
CA ASN A 76 1.40 6.46 -23.84
C ASN A 76 1.61 5.81 -22.45
N THR A 77 0.94 4.71 -22.15
CA THR A 77 1.10 3.92 -20.91
C THR A 77 2.55 3.57 -20.61
N GLN A 78 3.35 3.30 -21.65
CA GLN A 78 4.77 3.04 -21.50
C GLN A 78 5.57 4.25 -20.97
N ASP A 79 5.17 5.49 -21.28
CA ASP A 79 5.85 6.71 -20.81
C ASP A 79 5.50 7.00 -19.35
N ALA A 80 4.26 6.69 -18.99
CA ALA A 80 3.79 6.73 -17.61
C ALA A 80 4.57 5.77 -16.71
N VAL A 81 4.78 4.52 -17.13
CA VAL A 81 5.58 3.53 -16.38
C VAL A 81 6.99 4.05 -16.06
N VAL A 82 7.67 4.65 -17.05
CA VAL A 82 9.00 5.25 -16.85
C VAL A 82 8.96 6.48 -15.93
N THR A 83 7.92 7.31 -16.06
CA THR A 83 7.72 8.47 -15.18
C THR A 83 7.54 8.04 -13.72
N VAL A 84 6.72 7.02 -13.47
CA VAL A 84 6.48 6.43 -12.15
C VAL A 84 7.79 5.93 -11.56
N PHE A 85 8.56 5.16 -12.31
CA PHE A 85 9.87 4.67 -11.87
C PHE A 85 10.78 5.82 -11.40
N PHE A 86 10.97 6.87 -12.21
CA PHE A 86 11.80 8.02 -11.82
C PHE A 86 11.27 8.74 -10.57
N VAL A 87 9.95 8.98 -10.50
CA VAL A 87 9.33 9.68 -9.37
C VAL A 87 9.55 8.92 -8.08
N TRP A 88 9.28 7.61 -8.05
CA TRP A 88 9.44 6.81 -6.84
C TRP A 88 10.89 6.68 -6.41
N THR A 89 11.80 6.43 -7.35
CA THR A 89 13.23 6.34 -7.05
C THR A 89 13.76 7.66 -6.49
N LEU A 90 13.47 8.79 -7.13
CA LEU A 90 13.91 10.11 -6.66
C LEU A 90 13.24 10.48 -5.33
N ALA A 91 11.96 10.18 -5.15
CA ALA A 91 11.25 10.44 -3.90
C ALA A 91 11.90 9.71 -2.73
N ILE A 92 12.22 8.43 -2.88
CA ILE A 92 12.90 7.64 -1.84
C ILE A 92 14.28 8.23 -1.50
N PHE A 93 15.11 8.53 -2.50
CA PHE A 93 16.43 9.08 -2.22
C PHE A 93 16.35 10.46 -1.58
N LEU A 94 15.53 11.38 -2.09
CA LEU A 94 15.39 12.71 -1.53
C LEU A 94 14.77 12.70 -0.14
N SER A 95 13.78 11.84 0.10
CA SER A 95 13.13 11.69 1.40
C SER A 95 13.98 11.00 2.47
N SER A 96 15.07 10.33 2.09
CA SER A 96 16.07 9.80 3.04
C SER A 96 17.00 10.87 3.61
N LEU A 97 17.16 12.00 2.92
CA LEU A 97 18.11 13.05 3.29
C LEU A 97 17.85 13.69 4.66
N PRO A 98 16.60 13.91 5.13
CA PRO A 98 16.37 14.43 6.48
C PRO A 98 16.98 13.53 7.56
N PHE A 99 16.93 12.20 7.39
CA PHE A 99 17.52 11.24 8.35
C PHE A 99 19.05 11.23 8.31
N ILE A 100 19.64 11.51 7.15
CA ILE A 100 21.10 11.58 6.98
C ILE A 100 21.62 12.89 7.56
N PHE A 101 21.00 14.02 7.22
CA PHE A 101 21.44 15.34 7.67
C PHE A 101 21.14 15.60 9.14
N SER A 102 20.16 14.92 9.74
CA SER A 102 19.98 14.93 11.20
C SER A 102 21.02 14.09 11.93
N GLY A 103 21.78 13.23 11.23
CA GLY A 103 22.77 12.34 11.82
C GLY A 103 22.17 11.09 12.48
N GLU A 104 20.89 10.83 12.24
CA GLU A 104 20.14 9.76 12.92
C GLU A 104 20.36 8.39 12.26
N LEU A 105 20.54 8.35 10.94
CA LEU A 105 20.78 7.12 10.17
C LEU A 105 21.93 7.29 9.18
N ASN A 106 22.67 6.21 8.93
CA ASN A 106 23.62 6.16 7.82
C ASN A 106 22.91 6.05 6.46
N PHE A 107 23.63 6.17 5.35
CA PHE A 107 23.05 6.14 4.01
C PHE A 107 22.17 4.91 3.73
N SER A 108 22.67 3.70 3.99
CA SER A 108 21.91 2.47 3.69
C SER A 108 20.67 2.34 4.57
N GLN A 109 20.78 2.69 5.85
CA GLN A 109 19.66 2.68 6.79
C GLN A 109 18.62 3.76 6.44
N ALA A 110 19.06 4.96 6.03
CA ALA A 110 18.16 6.05 5.67
C ALA A 110 17.39 5.76 4.37
N VAL A 111 18.05 5.16 3.37
CA VAL A 111 17.37 4.71 2.15
C VAL A 111 16.40 3.58 2.47
N PHE A 112 16.75 2.64 3.36
CA PHE A 112 15.82 1.62 3.84
C PHE A 112 14.60 2.24 4.51
N GLU A 113 14.80 3.12 5.48
CA GLU A 113 13.71 3.77 6.23
C GLU A 113 12.79 4.57 5.30
N SER A 114 13.37 5.30 4.35
CA SER A 114 12.59 6.06 3.36
C SER A 114 11.86 5.14 2.39
N THR A 115 12.49 4.06 1.94
CA THR A 115 11.82 3.04 1.11
C THR A 115 10.64 2.48 1.86
N SER A 116 10.84 1.99 3.09
CA SER A 116 9.80 1.44 3.96
C SER A 116 8.66 2.43 4.23
N GLY A 117 8.97 3.73 4.37
CA GLY A 117 7.97 4.78 4.47
C GLY A 117 7.14 4.92 3.19
N TRP A 118 7.77 5.14 2.05
CA TRP A 118 7.08 5.34 0.78
C TRP A 118 6.32 4.10 0.30
N THR A 119 6.88 2.91 0.50
CA THR A 119 6.27 1.65 0.10
C THR A 119 5.20 1.16 1.06
N THR A 120 4.90 1.94 2.11
CA THR A 120 3.98 1.59 3.20
C THR A 120 4.32 0.23 3.80
N THR A 121 5.61 -0.04 4.03
CA THR A 121 6.05 -1.32 4.60
C THR A 121 6.12 -1.27 6.11
N GLY A 122 6.66 -0.23 6.74
CA GLY A 122 6.64 -0.12 8.22
C GLY A 122 7.78 -0.78 8.97
N LEU A 123 8.69 -1.46 8.27
CA LEU A 123 9.95 -1.91 8.85
C LEU A 123 10.86 -0.71 9.15
N SER A 124 11.48 -0.71 10.32
CA SER A 124 12.23 0.45 10.85
C SER A 124 13.70 0.10 11.08
N MET A 125 14.59 1.03 10.74
CA MET A 125 16.01 1.00 11.12
C MET A 125 16.28 1.68 12.45
N PHE A 126 15.32 2.42 13.01
CA PHE A 126 15.44 2.98 14.35
C PHE A 126 15.23 1.91 15.42
N SER A 127 16.18 1.78 16.35
CA SER A 127 16.05 0.90 17.52
C SER A 127 15.19 1.50 18.62
N ASP A 128 15.26 2.83 18.79
CA ASP A 128 14.41 3.58 19.72
C ASP A 128 13.78 4.76 18.99
N VAL A 129 12.48 4.66 18.70
CA VAL A 129 11.72 5.70 18.00
C VAL A 129 11.23 6.80 18.94
N GLU A 130 11.22 6.59 20.25
CA GLU A 130 10.64 7.54 21.21
C GLU A 130 11.59 8.70 21.54
N VAL A 131 12.89 8.52 21.30
CA VAL A 131 13.92 9.55 21.46
C VAL A 131 13.97 10.50 20.27
N LEU A 132 13.43 10.09 19.12
CA LEU A 132 13.49 10.89 17.89
C LEU A 132 12.72 12.20 18.00
N PRO A 133 13.21 13.28 17.36
CA PRO A 133 12.45 14.51 17.18
C PRO A 133 11.06 14.25 16.59
N ARG A 134 10.05 14.98 17.06
CA ARG A 134 8.65 14.77 16.66
C ARG A 134 8.42 15.06 15.18
N SER A 135 9.15 16.01 14.61
CA SER A 135 9.19 16.30 13.17
C SER A 135 9.64 15.09 12.33
N ILE A 136 10.62 14.32 12.81
CA ILE A 136 11.08 13.07 12.15
C ILE A 136 9.98 12.00 12.23
N LEU A 137 9.32 11.85 13.37
CA LEU A 137 8.20 10.91 13.52
C LEU A 137 7.02 11.28 12.61
N ILE A 138 6.67 12.57 12.53
CA ILE A 138 5.64 13.06 11.60
C ILE A 138 6.05 12.79 10.16
N TRP A 139 7.33 12.98 9.82
CA TRP A 139 7.83 12.70 8.48
C TRP A 139 7.65 11.23 8.09
N ARG A 140 7.99 10.31 9.00
CA ARG A 140 7.76 8.87 8.82
C ARG A 140 6.29 8.56 8.53
N SER A 141 5.37 9.10 9.33
CA SER A 141 3.93 8.89 9.14
C SER A 141 3.38 9.52 7.87
N VAL A 142 3.85 10.73 7.50
CA VAL A 142 3.42 11.43 6.29
C VAL A 142 3.92 10.71 5.03
N MET A 143 5.15 10.19 5.02
CA MET A 143 5.65 9.37 3.91
C MET A 143 4.75 8.16 3.66
N GLN A 144 4.35 7.44 4.72
CA GLN A 144 3.42 6.31 4.57
C GLN A 144 2.05 6.75 4.05
N PHE A 145 1.49 7.83 4.59
CA PHE A 145 0.19 8.33 4.15
C PHE A 145 0.17 8.75 2.68
N VAL A 146 1.20 9.49 2.25
CA VAL A 146 1.32 9.95 0.87
C VAL A 146 1.66 8.79 -0.06
N GLY A 147 2.51 7.83 0.36
CA GLY A 147 2.81 6.61 -0.38
C GLY A 147 1.61 5.68 -0.55
N GLY A 148 0.77 5.56 0.48
CA GLY A 148 -0.49 4.79 0.45
C GLY A 148 -1.50 5.40 -0.53
N ALA A 149 -1.58 6.73 -0.57
CA ALA A 149 -2.39 7.48 -1.52
C ALA A 149 -1.74 7.69 -2.89
N GLY A 150 -0.48 7.28 -3.07
CA GLY A 150 0.46 7.74 -4.11
C GLY A 150 -0.16 7.96 -5.48
N PHE A 151 -0.84 6.93 -6.00
CA PHE A 151 -1.57 7.00 -7.25
C PHE A 151 -2.55 8.17 -7.40
N ALA A 152 -3.41 8.37 -6.41
CA ALA A 152 -4.49 9.35 -6.48
C ALA A 152 -3.92 10.77 -6.47
N ILE A 153 -2.86 10.99 -5.70
CA ILE A 153 -2.17 12.28 -5.61
C ILE A 153 -1.42 12.58 -6.90
N ILE A 154 -0.63 11.63 -7.41
CA ILE A 154 0.13 11.76 -8.67
C ILE A 154 -0.83 12.06 -9.83
N THR A 155 -1.96 11.36 -9.90
CA THR A 155 -2.94 11.52 -10.99
C THR A 155 -3.69 12.84 -10.95
N VAL A 156 -3.99 13.38 -9.76
CA VAL A 156 -4.58 14.72 -9.62
C VAL A 156 -3.59 15.79 -10.09
N ILE A 157 -2.31 15.65 -9.74
CA ILE A 157 -1.26 16.62 -10.08
C ILE A 157 -0.92 16.60 -11.58
N ILE A 158 -0.79 15.43 -12.19
CA ILE A 158 -0.40 15.27 -13.60
C ILE A 158 -1.57 15.47 -14.57
N ALA A 159 -2.79 15.55 -14.05
CA ALA A 159 -3.99 15.19 -14.77
C ALA A 159 -4.06 15.67 -16.23
N GLY A 160 -4.28 14.72 -17.15
CA GLY A 160 -4.25 14.87 -18.61
C GLY A 160 -4.30 13.48 -19.27
N THR A 161 -3.90 13.36 -20.53
CA THR A 161 -3.90 12.08 -21.30
C THR A 161 -2.99 10.99 -20.70
N MET A 162 -2.06 11.35 -19.82
CA MET A 162 -1.19 10.42 -19.08
C MET A 162 -1.85 9.69 -17.91
N GLY A 163 -2.97 10.19 -17.39
CA GLY A 163 -3.56 9.67 -16.14
C GLY A 163 -3.87 8.18 -16.23
N VAL A 164 -4.29 7.71 -17.41
CA VAL A 164 -4.64 6.29 -17.66
C VAL A 164 -3.41 5.40 -17.65
N GLY A 165 -2.32 5.87 -18.25
CA GLY A 165 -1.06 5.15 -18.28
C GLY A 165 -0.47 4.97 -16.89
N ILE A 166 -0.53 6.03 -16.06
CA ILE A 166 -0.03 6.00 -14.69
C ILE A 166 -0.93 5.13 -13.81
N TYR A 167 -2.26 5.14 -14.05
CA TYR A 167 -3.25 4.28 -13.38
C TYR A 167 -2.92 2.81 -13.50
N GLN A 168 -2.68 2.37 -14.73
CA GLN A 168 -2.33 0.97 -15.00
C GLN A 168 -0.91 0.64 -14.53
N ALA A 169 0.00 1.61 -14.55
CA ALA A 169 1.38 1.48 -14.11
C ALA A 169 1.56 1.41 -12.59
N GLU A 170 0.56 1.69 -11.76
CA GLU A 170 0.63 1.45 -10.31
C GLU A 170 -0.15 0.19 -9.90
N GLY A 171 -0.46 -0.67 -10.86
CA GLY A 171 -1.19 -1.92 -10.63
C GLY A 171 -2.70 -1.74 -10.40
N ARG A 172 -3.23 -0.53 -10.55
CA ARG A 172 -4.68 -0.28 -10.44
C ARG A 172 -5.37 -0.58 -11.76
N SER A 173 -6.49 -1.29 -11.70
CA SER A 173 -7.12 -1.82 -12.94
C SER A 173 -8.51 -1.28 -13.27
N ASP A 174 -9.18 -0.59 -12.34
CA ASP A 174 -10.54 -0.09 -12.58
C ASP A 174 -10.69 1.40 -12.26
N ASN A 175 -11.18 2.19 -13.22
CA ASN A 175 -11.60 3.56 -12.94
C ASN A 175 -12.94 3.55 -12.17
N LEU A 176 -13.04 4.32 -11.08
CA LEU A 176 -14.28 4.40 -10.28
C LEU A 176 -15.42 5.05 -11.06
N VAL A 177 -15.08 6.07 -11.85
CA VAL A 177 -15.96 6.79 -12.76
C VAL A 177 -15.21 7.03 -14.08
N PRO A 178 -15.90 7.27 -15.22
CA PRO A 178 -15.26 7.40 -16.53
C PRO A 178 -14.16 8.46 -16.59
N ASN A 179 -14.26 9.53 -15.80
CA ASN A 179 -13.27 10.59 -15.70
C ASN A 179 -12.21 10.28 -14.61
N LEU A 180 -10.94 10.13 -15.00
CA LEU A 180 -9.86 9.80 -14.07
C LEU A 180 -9.58 10.89 -13.02
N ARG A 181 -9.73 12.17 -13.39
CA ARG A 181 -9.61 13.28 -12.44
C ARG A 181 -10.68 13.21 -11.37
N GLU A 182 -11.88 12.76 -11.73
CA GLU A 182 -12.97 12.56 -10.78
C GLU A 182 -12.73 11.33 -9.93
N SER A 183 -12.30 10.21 -10.52
CA SER A 183 -11.91 9.00 -9.78
C SER A 183 -10.86 9.32 -8.71
N ALA A 184 -9.80 10.05 -9.07
CA ALA A 184 -8.74 10.42 -8.15
C ALA A 184 -9.22 11.39 -7.04
N ARG A 185 -10.10 12.36 -7.36
CA ARG A 185 -10.74 13.23 -6.36
C ARG A 185 -11.63 12.46 -5.39
N ILE A 186 -12.38 11.45 -5.88
CA ILE A 186 -13.22 10.59 -5.03
C ILE A 186 -12.34 9.78 -4.07
N ILE A 187 -11.28 9.16 -4.58
CA ILE A 187 -10.32 8.40 -3.76
C ILE A 187 -9.74 9.30 -2.67
N LEU A 188 -9.25 10.49 -3.03
CA LEU A 188 -8.67 11.42 -2.07
C LEU A 188 -9.68 11.86 -1.00
N ARG A 189 -10.95 12.11 -1.38
CA ARG A 189 -12.01 12.43 -0.42
C ARG A 189 -12.28 11.29 0.55
N ILE A 190 -12.37 10.04 0.06
CA ILE A 190 -12.57 8.86 0.91
C ILE A 190 -11.40 8.72 1.90
N TYR A 191 -10.18 8.83 1.40
CA TYR A 191 -8.96 8.67 2.18
C TYR A 191 -8.82 9.75 3.27
N LEU A 192 -9.01 11.02 2.92
CA LEU A 192 -8.98 12.12 3.89
C LEU A 192 -10.12 12.06 4.89
N SER A 193 -11.31 11.60 4.48
CA SER A 193 -12.46 11.47 5.38
C SER A 193 -12.18 10.42 6.46
N TRP A 194 -11.62 9.26 6.09
CA TRP A 194 -11.20 8.24 7.06
C TRP A 194 -10.06 8.73 7.95
N ALA A 195 -9.13 9.54 7.42
CA ALA A 195 -8.07 10.12 8.23
C ALA A 195 -8.64 11.07 9.31
N VAL A 196 -9.56 11.96 8.94
CA VAL A 196 -10.21 12.85 9.92
C VAL A 196 -10.99 12.04 10.97
N ILE A 197 -11.78 11.06 10.53
CA ILE A 197 -12.55 10.19 11.43
C ILE A 197 -11.62 9.43 12.39
N GLY A 198 -10.52 8.85 11.88
CA GLY A 198 -9.57 8.10 12.69
C GLY A 198 -8.90 8.96 13.76
N VAL A 199 -8.46 10.17 13.41
CA VAL A 199 -7.85 11.10 14.37
C VAL A 199 -8.84 11.46 15.47
N LEU A 200 -10.08 11.82 15.12
CA LEU A 200 -11.11 12.16 16.11
C LEU A 200 -11.46 10.97 17.00
N LEU A 201 -11.58 9.76 16.45
CA LEU A 201 -11.85 8.56 17.23
C LEU A 201 -10.71 8.25 18.20
N LEU A 202 -9.46 8.27 17.76
CA LEU A 202 -8.31 8.01 18.63
C LEU A 202 -8.13 9.09 19.70
N MET A 203 -8.44 10.36 19.40
CA MET A 203 -8.39 11.43 20.40
C MET A 203 -9.50 11.31 21.44
N PHE A 204 -10.77 11.20 21.02
CA PHE A 204 -11.90 11.29 21.94
C PHE A 204 -12.26 9.94 22.59
N VAL A 205 -12.16 8.85 21.85
CA VAL A 205 -12.49 7.50 22.34
C VAL A 205 -11.23 6.78 22.84
N GLY A 206 -10.15 6.85 22.06
CA GLY A 206 -8.85 6.28 22.41
C GLY A 206 -8.10 7.06 23.51
N LYS A 207 -8.45 8.33 23.74
CA LYS A 207 -7.79 9.26 24.67
C LYS A 207 -6.30 9.47 24.38
N LEU A 208 -5.89 9.33 23.12
CA LEU A 208 -4.52 9.62 22.69
C LEU A 208 -4.29 11.12 22.52
N SER A 209 -3.03 11.53 22.63
CA SER A 209 -2.62 12.89 22.26
C SER A 209 -2.92 13.14 20.77
N PHE A 210 -3.11 14.40 20.37
CA PHE A 210 -3.27 14.74 18.93
C PHE A 210 -2.11 14.19 18.11
N PHE A 211 -0.89 14.27 18.64
CA PHE A 211 0.32 13.77 17.99
C PHE A 211 0.25 12.26 17.73
N ASP A 212 -0.05 11.46 18.73
CA ASP A 212 -0.13 10.00 18.57
C ASP A 212 -1.34 9.60 17.72
N ALA A 213 -2.49 10.25 17.92
CA ALA A 213 -3.69 10.01 17.13
C ALA A 213 -3.48 10.32 15.65
N PHE A 214 -2.82 11.43 15.34
CA PHE A 214 -2.46 11.84 13.98
C PHE A 214 -1.56 10.80 13.32
N ASN A 215 -0.40 10.51 13.93
CA ASN A 215 0.59 9.60 13.37
C ASN A 215 0.03 8.18 13.16
N HIS A 216 -0.65 7.60 14.16
CA HIS A 216 -1.21 6.25 14.04
C HIS A 216 -2.42 6.16 13.11
N THR A 217 -3.17 7.24 12.94
CA THR A 217 -4.25 7.24 11.94
C THR A 217 -3.69 7.22 10.52
N LEU A 218 -2.69 8.04 10.25
CA LEU A 218 -2.02 8.12 8.95
C LEU A 218 -1.44 6.76 8.55
N THR A 219 -0.65 6.16 9.44
CA THR A 219 0.07 4.91 9.17
C THR A 219 -0.86 3.69 9.20
N GLY A 220 -1.89 3.70 10.05
CA GLY A 220 -2.92 2.65 10.06
C GLY A 220 -3.78 2.65 8.80
N LEU A 221 -4.24 3.83 8.37
CA LEU A 221 -5.06 3.95 7.16
C LEU A 221 -4.26 3.74 5.87
N ALA A 222 -2.97 4.07 5.87
CA ALA A 222 -2.05 3.78 4.78
C ALA A 222 -1.66 2.31 4.68
N THR A 223 -2.09 1.47 5.63
CA THR A 223 -1.60 0.10 5.81
C THR A 223 -0.08 0.06 5.77
N GLY A 224 0.55 0.87 6.63
CA GLY A 224 2.00 0.99 6.68
C GLY A 224 2.64 0.76 8.04
N GLY A 225 1.95 0.97 9.16
CA GLY A 225 2.40 0.43 10.45
C GLY A 225 3.52 1.16 11.20
N PHE A 226 4.06 2.28 10.70
CA PHE A 226 4.97 3.09 11.51
C PHE A 226 4.26 3.61 12.77
N SER A 227 4.99 3.60 13.88
CA SER A 227 4.50 4.01 15.19
C SER A 227 5.44 5.04 15.81
N THR A 228 4.87 5.88 16.68
CA THR A 228 5.63 6.79 17.55
C THR A 228 6.16 6.08 18.79
N LYS A 229 5.87 4.78 18.95
CA LYS A 229 6.23 3.96 20.11
C LYS A 229 6.97 2.69 19.70
N ASN A 230 7.93 2.27 20.52
CA ASN A 230 8.78 1.09 20.22
C ASN A 230 7.98 -0.21 20.18
N PHE A 231 7.04 -0.39 21.11
CA PHE A 231 6.16 -1.56 21.14
C PHE A 231 4.89 -1.37 20.31
N SER A 232 4.94 -0.49 19.31
CA SER A 232 3.84 -0.18 18.40
C SER A 232 2.56 0.11 19.19
N ILE A 233 1.43 -0.50 18.81
CA ILE A 233 0.13 -0.29 19.45
C ILE A 233 0.06 -0.93 20.84
N GLY A 234 0.87 -1.96 21.09
CA GLY A 234 0.96 -2.59 22.41
C GLY A 234 1.34 -1.62 23.52
N SER A 235 2.06 -0.55 23.20
CA SER A 235 2.48 0.49 24.16
C SER A 235 1.31 1.24 24.81
N PHE A 236 0.14 1.28 24.16
CA PHE A 236 -1.02 2.00 24.68
C PHE A 236 -1.86 1.18 25.66
N GLY A 237 -1.72 -0.15 25.67
CA GLY A 237 -2.41 -1.06 26.61
C GLY A 237 -3.94 -0.86 26.66
N SER A 238 -4.56 -0.42 25.56
CA SER A 238 -5.96 0.01 25.53
C SER A 238 -6.73 -0.68 24.41
N LEU A 239 -7.67 -1.55 24.80
CA LEU A 239 -8.56 -2.25 23.87
C LEU A 239 -9.32 -1.28 22.94
N LYS A 240 -9.65 -0.07 23.43
CA LYS A 240 -10.32 0.96 22.61
C LYS A 240 -9.44 1.41 21.45
N VAL A 241 -8.15 1.65 21.72
CA VAL A 241 -7.17 2.04 20.69
C VAL A 241 -6.99 0.90 19.70
N GLU A 242 -6.84 -0.33 20.19
CA GLU A 242 -6.69 -1.50 19.33
C GLU A 242 -7.89 -1.70 18.39
N ILE A 243 -9.13 -1.57 18.89
CA ILE A 243 -10.35 -1.68 18.07
C ILE A 243 -10.42 -0.59 17.00
N ILE A 244 -10.11 0.66 17.35
CA ILE A 244 -10.13 1.79 16.40
C ILE A 244 -9.05 1.57 15.32
N ILE A 245 -7.87 1.10 15.70
CA ILE A 245 -6.80 0.82 14.74
C ILE A 245 -7.16 -0.38 13.86
N MET A 246 -7.73 -1.46 14.40
CA MET A 246 -8.26 -2.57 13.59
C MET A 246 -9.27 -2.08 12.54
N LEU A 247 -10.16 -1.15 12.91
CA LEU A 247 -11.07 -0.53 11.96
C LEU A 247 -10.30 0.22 10.86
N LEU A 248 -9.33 1.07 11.21
CA LEU A 248 -8.52 1.81 10.24
C LEU A 248 -7.73 0.89 9.30
N MET A 249 -7.15 -0.19 9.82
CA MET A 249 -6.45 -1.22 9.05
C MET A 249 -7.38 -1.87 8.01
N ILE A 250 -8.60 -2.24 8.42
CA ILE A 250 -9.60 -2.79 7.50
C ILE A 250 -9.99 -1.74 6.46
N MET A 251 -10.22 -0.49 6.86
CA MET A 251 -10.61 0.56 5.91
C MET A 251 -9.47 0.89 4.91
N GLY A 252 -8.21 0.83 5.32
CA GLY A 252 -7.05 0.99 4.42
C GLY A 252 -6.86 -0.21 3.49
N GLY A 253 -7.02 -1.43 4.03
CA GLY A 253 -6.90 -2.68 3.28
C GLY A 253 -8.09 -2.99 2.35
N THR A 254 -9.19 -2.23 2.45
CA THR A 254 -10.34 -2.35 1.56
C THR A 254 -10.20 -1.42 0.34
N GLY A 255 -10.52 -1.96 -0.84
CA GLY A 255 -10.31 -1.24 -2.10
C GLY A 255 -11.20 0.00 -2.23
N PHE A 256 -10.68 1.11 -2.79
CA PHE A 256 -11.43 2.35 -2.92
C PHE A 256 -12.73 2.20 -3.73
N GLY A 257 -12.78 1.25 -4.68
CA GLY A 257 -14.01 0.94 -5.42
C GLY A 257 -15.09 0.29 -4.56
N VAL A 258 -14.70 -0.44 -3.52
CA VAL A 258 -15.62 -1.02 -2.54
C VAL A 258 -16.15 0.06 -1.60
N HIS A 259 -15.29 0.98 -1.14
CA HIS A 259 -15.75 2.16 -0.39
C HIS A 259 -16.77 2.97 -1.17
N TYR A 260 -16.49 3.23 -2.46
CA TYR A 260 -17.42 3.95 -3.32
C TYR A 260 -18.74 3.19 -3.51
N ALA A 261 -18.70 1.87 -3.71
CA ALA A 261 -19.90 1.03 -3.75
C ALA A 261 -20.69 1.07 -2.43
N GLY A 262 -20.01 1.10 -1.28
CA GLY A 262 -20.62 1.25 0.05
C GLY A 262 -21.31 2.60 0.23
N LEU A 263 -20.67 3.70 -0.20
CA LEU A 263 -21.28 5.04 -0.18
C LEU A 263 -22.54 5.11 -1.04
N LEU A 264 -22.51 4.50 -2.23
CA LEU A 264 -23.68 4.39 -3.09
C LEU A 264 -24.78 3.54 -2.44
N MET A 265 -24.42 2.43 -1.80
CA MET A 265 -25.35 1.59 -1.06
C MET A 265 -26.05 2.36 0.08
N ILE A 266 -25.32 3.17 0.86
CA ILE A 266 -25.91 3.99 1.93
C ILE A 266 -26.89 5.02 1.33
N ARG A 267 -26.48 5.71 0.27
CA ARG A 267 -27.34 6.69 -0.43
C ARG A 267 -28.60 6.03 -1.00
N ASN A 268 -28.45 4.88 -1.64
CA ASN A 268 -29.56 4.10 -2.18
C ASN A 268 -30.47 3.59 -1.07
N PHE A 269 -29.93 3.13 0.05
CA PHE A 269 -30.69 2.67 1.20
C PHE A 269 -31.55 3.79 1.80
N ILE A 270 -30.99 4.99 1.98
CA ILE A 270 -31.75 6.15 2.47
C ILE A 270 -32.89 6.50 1.51
N ARG A 271 -32.62 6.52 0.19
CA ARG A 271 -33.65 6.77 -0.84
C ARG A 271 -34.73 5.68 -0.82
N ASN A 272 -34.34 4.42 -0.88
CA ASN A 272 -35.27 3.29 -0.91
C ASN A 272 -36.12 3.20 0.37
N ARG A 273 -35.55 3.57 1.53
CA ARG A 273 -36.28 3.65 2.81
C ARG A 273 -37.30 4.79 2.81
N ARG A 274 -37.00 5.93 2.16
CA ARG A 274 -37.98 7.01 1.93
C ARG A 274 -39.09 6.54 1.00
N ASP A 275 -38.74 5.87 -0.10
CA ASP A 275 -39.70 5.36 -1.08
C ASP A 275 -40.63 4.30 -0.47
N TYR A 276 -40.10 3.38 0.34
CA TYR A 276 -40.87 2.41 1.12
C TYR A 276 -41.81 3.11 2.13
N ARG A 277 -41.32 4.11 2.87
CA ARG A 277 -42.16 4.91 3.78
C ARG A 277 -43.28 5.64 3.04
N SER A 278 -43.03 6.09 1.82
CA SER A 278 -44.04 6.71 0.94
C SER A 278 -44.94 5.70 0.22
N LYS A 279 -44.87 4.40 0.58
CA LYS A 279 -45.63 3.29 -0.04
C LYS A 279 -45.45 3.16 -1.57
N LYS A 280 -44.37 3.72 -2.14
CA LYS A 280 -44.05 3.60 -3.57
C LYS A 280 -43.46 2.25 -3.95
N ILE A 281 -42.94 1.52 -2.97
CA ILE A 281 -42.19 0.28 -3.13
C ILE A 281 -42.66 -0.71 -2.06
N SER A 282 -42.80 -1.99 -2.42
CA SER A 282 -43.16 -3.06 -1.47
C SER A 282 -41.97 -3.50 -0.59
N LEU A 283 -42.23 -4.22 0.51
CA LEU A 283 -41.16 -4.77 1.36
C LEU A 283 -40.28 -5.78 0.60
N LEU A 284 -40.89 -6.55 -0.31
CA LEU A 284 -40.19 -7.53 -1.16
C LEU A 284 -39.23 -6.82 -2.11
N GLU A 285 -39.71 -5.80 -2.82
CA GLU A 285 -38.87 -4.98 -3.72
C GLU A 285 -37.75 -4.26 -2.97
N LEU A 286 -37.99 -3.80 -1.74
CA LEU A 286 -36.95 -3.21 -0.90
C LEU A 286 -35.85 -4.22 -0.58
N ARG A 287 -36.23 -5.46 -0.19
CA ARG A 287 -35.29 -6.54 0.08
C ARG A 287 -34.49 -6.94 -1.15
N GLU A 288 -35.13 -7.02 -2.31
CA GLU A 288 -34.46 -7.32 -3.57
C GLU A 288 -33.48 -6.23 -3.97
N LYS A 289 -33.88 -4.95 -3.87
CA LYS A 289 -33.00 -3.82 -4.15
C LYS A 289 -31.76 -3.85 -3.26
N ILE A 290 -31.92 -4.08 -1.94
CA ILE A 290 -30.79 -4.19 -1.00
C ILE A 290 -29.88 -5.37 -1.39
N LYS A 291 -30.43 -6.56 -1.65
CA LYS A 291 -29.65 -7.74 -2.04
C LYS A 291 -28.96 -7.57 -3.40
N SER A 292 -29.48 -6.70 -4.26
CA SER A 292 -28.92 -6.44 -5.59
C SER A 292 -27.71 -5.50 -5.58
N GLU A 293 -27.44 -4.80 -4.48
CA GLU A 293 -26.41 -3.78 -4.37
C GLU A 293 -25.00 -4.34 -4.69
N PRO A 294 -24.18 -3.62 -5.47
CA PRO A 294 -22.85 -4.06 -5.88
C PRO A 294 -21.93 -4.42 -4.70
N PHE A 295 -22.03 -3.66 -3.59
CA PHE A 295 -21.23 -3.89 -2.39
C PHE A 295 -21.38 -5.32 -1.84
N LEU A 296 -22.62 -5.81 -1.68
CA LEU A 296 -22.89 -7.16 -1.14
C LEU A 296 -22.56 -8.29 -2.13
N LYS A 297 -22.45 -7.98 -3.42
CA LYS A 297 -22.12 -8.94 -4.47
C LYS A 297 -20.62 -9.04 -4.74
N ASN A 298 -19.83 -8.09 -4.26
CA ASN A 298 -18.38 -8.12 -4.44
C ASN A 298 -17.77 -9.33 -3.68
N PRO A 299 -17.07 -10.25 -4.36
CA PRO A 299 -16.48 -11.42 -3.72
C PRO A 299 -15.31 -11.07 -2.80
N GLU A 300 -14.56 -10.00 -3.07
CA GLU A 300 -13.36 -9.67 -2.28
C GLU A 300 -13.73 -9.41 -0.81
N ILE A 301 -14.87 -8.78 -0.53
CA ILE A 301 -15.34 -8.52 0.85
C ILE A 301 -15.59 -9.85 1.57
N LYS A 302 -16.24 -10.79 0.87
CA LYS A 302 -16.56 -12.11 1.42
C LYS A 302 -15.28 -12.91 1.65
N THR A 303 -14.36 -12.87 0.70
CA THR A 303 -13.07 -13.53 0.79
C THR A 303 -12.25 -12.99 1.94
N MET A 304 -12.13 -11.66 2.09
CA MET A 304 -11.44 -11.03 3.22
C MET A 304 -12.05 -11.45 4.55
N PHE A 305 -13.37 -11.38 4.68
CA PHE A 305 -14.07 -11.75 5.92
C PHE A 305 -13.85 -13.22 6.29
N ILE A 306 -13.97 -14.14 5.32
CA ILE A 306 -13.74 -15.57 5.55
C ILE A 306 -12.30 -15.85 5.99
N ILE A 307 -11.32 -15.24 5.31
CA ILE A 307 -9.90 -15.43 5.66
C ILE A 307 -9.61 -14.88 7.06
N LEU A 308 -10.14 -13.71 7.41
CA LEU A 308 -9.97 -13.13 8.75
C LEU A 308 -10.58 -14.01 9.83
N VAL A 309 -11.82 -14.49 9.65
CA VAL A 309 -12.47 -15.35 10.65
C VAL A 309 -11.73 -16.68 10.82
N ILE A 310 -11.34 -17.33 9.72
CA ILE A 310 -10.61 -18.60 9.79
C ILE A 310 -9.25 -18.40 10.46
N SER A 311 -8.48 -17.39 10.03
CA SER A 311 -7.16 -17.14 10.60
C SER A 311 -7.21 -16.71 12.06
N PHE A 312 -8.18 -15.88 12.45
CA PHE A 312 -8.45 -15.54 13.85
C PHE A 312 -8.67 -16.80 14.69
N LEU A 313 -9.57 -17.70 14.26
CA LEU A 313 -9.86 -18.94 15.00
C LEU A 313 -8.64 -19.86 15.11
N LEU A 314 -7.87 -19.99 14.02
CA LEU A 314 -6.65 -20.83 14.02
C LEU A 314 -5.56 -20.25 14.92
N LEU A 315 -5.27 -18.94 14.83
CA LEU A 315 -4.30 -18.27 15.70
C LEU A 315 -4.73 -18.34 17.16
N PHE A 316 -6.02 -18.16 17.43
CA PHE A 316 -6.57 -18.26 18.76
C PHE A 316 -6.35 -19.66 19.35
N ALA A 317 -6.86 -20.69 18.66
CA ALA A 317 -6.86 -22.05 19.14
C ALA A 317 -5.45 -22.64 19.33
N PHE A 318 -4.52 -22.33 18.43
CA PHE A 318 -3.22 -23.02 18.38
C PHE A 318 -2.02 -22.19 18.80
N THR A 319 -2.18 -20.88 19.06
CA THR A 319 -1.03 -20.01 19.40
C THR A 319 -1.35 -19.12 20.59
N THR A 320 -2.34 -18.23 20.47
CA THR A 320 -2.46 -17.13 21.42
C THR A 320 -3.14 -17.51 22.75
N VAL A 321 -4.01 -18.54 22.76
CA VAL A 321 -4.64 -19.02 24.00
C VAL A 321 -3.60 -19.58 24.97
N GLU A 322 -2.63 -20.34 24.46
CA GLU A 322 -1.57 -20.94 25.27
C GLU A 322 -0.65 -19.87 25.86
N ILE A 323 -0.30 -18.86 25.07
CA ILE A 323 0.66 -17.83 25.48
C ILE A 323 0.02 -16.76 26.38
N TYR A 324 -1.21 -16.33 26.08
CA TYR A 324 -1.82 -15.13 26.69
C TYR A 324 -3.14 -15.42 27.44
N GLY A 325 -3.61 -16.67 27.47
CA GLY A 325 -4.91 -17.04 28.02
C GLY A 325 -6.10 -16.63 27.14
N VAL A 326 -7.31 -16.97 27.56
CA VAL A 326 -8.54 -16.80 26.76
C VAL A 326 -8.84 -15.33 26.45
N GLY A 327 -8.80 -14.45 27.45
CA GLY A 327 -9.20 -13.04 27.27
C GLY A 327 -8.27 -12.28 26.32
N ASN A 328 -6.98 -12.18 26.66
CA ASN A 328 -6.00 -11.47 25.84
C ASN A 328 -5.70 -12.22 24.53
N GLY A 329 -5.75 -13.55 24.54
CA GLY A 329 -5.58 -14.36 23.33
C GLY A 329 -6.59 -14.02 22.23
N LEU A 330 -7.87 -13.76 22.58
CA LEU A 330 -8.88 -13.33 21.61
C LEU A 330 -8.50 -12.00 20.95
N VAL A 331 -8.04 -11.03 21.74
CA VAL A 331 -7.71 -9.71 21.24
C VAL A 331 -6.46 -9.76 20.36
N HIS A 332 -5.39 -10.40 20.82
CA HIS A 332 -4.13 -10.49 20.06
C HIS A 332 -4.29 -11.30 18.77
N SER A 333 -5.05 -12.39 18.76
CA SER A 333 -5.32 -13.15 17.52
C SER A 333 -6.11 -12.34 16.50
N ALA A 334 -7.13 -11.58 16.94
CA ALA A 334 -7.89 -10.70 16.05
C ALA A 334 -7.03 -9.56 15.51
N PHE A 335 -6.24 -8.90 16.38
CA PHE A 335 -5.40 -7.78 15.99
C PHE A 335 -4.33 -8.20 14.99
N GLN A 336 -3.59 -9.28 15.28
CA GLN A 336 -2.47 -9.72 14.45
C GLN A 336 -2.93 -10.33 13.12
N SER A 337 -4.08 -11.03 13.08
CA SER A 337 -4.67 -11.50 11.81
C SER A 337 -5.08 -10.35 10.89
N ILE A 338 -5.73 -9.31 11.44
CA ILE A 338 -6.10 -8.11 10.68
C ILE A 338 -4.85 -7.36 10.23
N SER A 339 -3.88 -7.16 11.11
CA SER A 339 -2.63 -6.46 10.79
C SER A 339 -1.87 -7.15 9.66
N ALA A 340 -1.70 -8.47 9.73
CA ALA A 340 -1.00 -9.25 8.72
C ALA A 340 -1.76 -9.29 7.38
N LEU A 341 -3.08 -9.54 7.38
CA LEU A 341 -3.85 -9.65 6.14
C LEU A 341 -4.00 -8.29 5.44
N THR A 342 -4.25 -7.22 6.19
CA THR A 342 -4.37 -5.87 5.61
C THR A 342 -3.03 -5.31 5.15
N GLY A 343 -1.92 -5.95 5.55
CA GLY A 343 -0.58 -5.48 5.26
C GLY A 343 -0.21 -4.22 6.06
N THR A 344 -0.79 -4.02 7.24
CA THR A 344 -0.51 -2.80 8.03
C THR A 344 0.76 -2.92 8.86
N GLY A 345 1.04 -4.08 9.46
CA GLY A 345 2.29 -4.27 10.22
C GLY A 345 2.31 -3.70 11.63
N PHE A 346 1.18 -3.25 12.17
CA PHE A 346 1.10 -2.95 13.59
C PHE A 346 1.18 -4.22 14.43
N SER A 347 1.84 -4.13 15.58
CA SER A 347 1.92 -5.23 16.54
C SER A 347 1.40 -4.78 17.91
N THR A 348 0.78 -5.71 18.63
CA THR A 348 0.46 -5.57 20.06
C THR A 348 1.32 -6.47 20.93
N VAL A 349 2.06 -7.38 20.32
CA VAL A 349 2.94 -8.36 20.98
C VAL A 349 4.20 -8.59 20.17
N ALA A 350 5.27 -9.04 20.84
CA ALA A 350 6.48 -9.54 20.17
C ALA A 350 6.27 -10.95 19.63
N PHE A 351 6.88 -11.24 18.47
CA PHE A 351 6.77 -12.54 17.81
C PHE A 351 7.86 -13.54 18.18
N SER A 352 8.82 -13.16 19.04
CA SER A 352 9.93 -14.02 19.47
C SER A 352 9.48 -15.30 20.19
N ASN A 353 8.36 -15.22 20.91
CA ASN A 353 7.83 -16.32 21.73
C ASN A 353 6.68 -17.07 21.04
N TRP A 354 6.36 -16.71 19.79
CA TRP A 354 5.27 -17.35 19.07
C TRP A 354 5.72 -18.70 18.51
N ASN A 355 4.81 -19.68 18.52
CA ASN A 355 5.09 -20.98 17.92
C ASN A 355 5.15 -20.91 16.38
N TYR A 356 5.78 -21.90 15.76
CA TYR A 356 5.97 -21.94 14.30
C TYR A 356 4.65 -21.94 13.52
N PHE A 357 3.58 -22.50 14.09
CA PHE A 357 2.26 -22.50 13.49
C PHE A 357 1.69 -21.07 13.35
N GLY A 358 1.77 -20.27 14.42
CA GLY A 358 1.31 -18.89 14.40
C GLY A 358 2.10 -18.03 13.41
N LEU A 359 3.44 -18.17 13.41
CA LEU A 359 4.30 -17.47 12.45
C LEU A 359 3.97 -17.84 10.99
N LEU A 360 3.70 -19.12 10.72
CA LEU A 360 3.33 -19.59 9.38
C LEU A 360 1.99 -19.00 8.92
N ILE A 361 0.97 -18.98 9.79
CA ILE A 361 -0.33 -18.37 9.44
C ILE A 361 -0.16 -16.89 9.12
N LEU A 362 0.54 -16.13 9.98
CA LEU A 362 0.79 -14.72 9.72
C LEU A 362 1.55 -14.53 8.40
N THR A 363 2.57 -15.35 8.13
CA THR A 363 3.31 -15.35 6.86
C THR A 363 2.38 -15.53 5.65
N ILE A 364 1.45 -16.50 5.73
CA ILE A 364 0.46 -16.73 4.67
C ILE A 364 -0.46 -15.50 4.51
N LEU A 365 -0.97 -14.93 5.60
CA LEU A 365 -1.83 -13.74 5.55
C LEU A 365 -1.13 -12.55 4.89
N MET A 366 0.15 -12.32 5.23
CA MET A 366 0.96 -11.26 4.63
C MET A 366 1.09 -11.43 3.12
N ILE A 367 1.35 -12.66 2.65
CA ILE A 367 1.47 -12.98 1.21
C ILE A 367 0.14 -12.73 0.47
N LEU A 368 -1.01 -13.07 1.07
CA LEU A 368 -2.32 -12.87 0.46
C LEU A 368 -2.64 -11.37 0.29
N GLY A 369 -2.35 -10.57 1.31
CA GLY A 369 -2.57 -9.12 1.33
C GLY A 369 -4.04 -8.70 1.30
N GLY A 370 -4.27 -7.39 1.17
CA GLY A 370 -5.60 -6.78 1.16
C GLY A 370 -6.33 -6.84 -0.19
N MET A 371 -7.42 -6.08 -0.31
CA MET A 371 -8.19 -6.01 -1.55
C MET A 371 -7.42 -5.30 -2.66
N MET A 372 -7.78 -5.54 -3.93
CA MET A 372 -7.23 -4.77 -5.04
C MET A 372 -7.71 -3.31 -4.99
N ASP A 373 -6.90 -2.39 -5.53
CA ASP A 373 -7.17 -0.94 -5.50
C ASP A 373 -7.31 -0.38 -4.06
N SER A 374 -6.63 -0.99 -3.09
CA SER A 374 -6.46 -0.52 -1.69
C SER A 374 -5.06 0.01 -1.43
N THR A 375 -4.73 0.42 -0.20
CA THR A 375 -3.36 0.82 0.17
C THR A 375 -2.44 -0.36 0.46
N SER A 376 -3.00 -1.55 0.73
CA SER A 376 -2.27 -2.78 1.10
C SER A 376 -1.28 -3.24 0.03
N GLY A 377 -0.31 -4.09 0.36
CA GLY A 377 0.58 -4.79 -0.58
C GLY A 377 0.16 -6.23 -0.88
N GLY A 378 1.13 -7.10 -1.13
CA GLY A 378 0.95 -8.55 -1.35
C GLY A 378 0.35 -8.96 -2.71
N LEU A 379 -0.07 -10.22 -2.82
CA LEU A 379 -0.65 -10.78 -4.05
C LEU A 379 -2.02 -10.18 -4.41
N LYS A 380 -2.70 -9.57 -3.44
CA LYS A 380 -4.07 -9.01 -3.50
C LYS A 380 -5.15 -10.07 -3.54
N LEU A 381 -6.17 -9.89 -2.70
CA LEU A 381 -7.31 -10.81 -2.57
C LEU A 381 -8.06 -11.06 -3.87
N PHE A 382 -8.17 -10.06 -4.76
CA PHE A 382 -8.80 -10.27 -6.05
C PHE A 382 -8.10 -11.34 -6.89
N ARG A 383 -6.76 -11.31 -6.96
CA ARG A 383 -5.98 -12.28 -7.75
C ARG A 383 -6.06 -13.67 -7.11
N VAL A 384 -5.98 -13.73 -5.79
CA VAL A 384 -6.17 -14.96 -4.99
C VAL A 384 -7.55 -15.55 -5.26
N TYR A 385 -8.62 -14.76 -5.22
CA TYR A 385 -9.98 -15.21 -5.52
C TYR A 385 -10.09 -15.78 -6.94
N ILE A 386 -9.51 -15.10 -7.94
CA ILE A 386 -9.49 -15.59 -9.32
C ILE A 386 -8.76 -16.92 -9.40
N ALA A 387 -7.56 -17.04 -8.81
CA ALA A 387 -6.78 -18.28 -8.81
C ALA A 387 -7.57 -19.45 -8.21
N PHE A 388 -8.21 -19.26 -7.05
CA PHE A 388 -9.07 -20.29 -6.46
C PHE A 388 -10.28 -20.63 -7.34
N LYS A 389 -10.91 -19.62 -7.94
CA LYS A 389 -12.05 -19.82 -8.84
C LYS A 389 -11.65 -20.65 -10.06
N LEU A 390 -10.46 -20.40 -10.61
CA LEU A 390 -9.91 -21.16 -11.74
C LEU A 390 -9.68 -22.62 -11.37
N ILE A 391 -9.12 -22.89 -10.20
CA ILE A 391 -8.92 -24.27 -9.72
C ILE A 391 -10.26 -24.99 -9.60
N ILE A 392 -11.24 -24.38 -8.93
CA ILE A 392 -12.59 -24.96 -8.80
C ILE A 392 -13.23 -25.17 -10.18
N ASN A 393 -12.99 -24.25 -11.11
CA ASN A 393 -13.52 -24.34 -12.45
C ASN A 393 -12.90 -25.50 -13.24
N GLN A 394 -11.57 -25.64 -13.17
CA GLN A 394 -10.83 -26.72 -13.80
C GLN A 394 -11.30 -28.09 -13.30
N ILE A 395 -11.52 -28.21 -11.98
CA ILE A 395 -12.07 -29.43 -11.38
C ILE A 395 -13.49 -29.70 -11.90
N LYS A 396 -14.35 -28.68 -11.98
CA LYS A 396 -15.72 -28.83 -12.50
C LYS A 396 -15.76 -29.15 -13.99
N GLU A 397 -14.82 -28.64 -14.76
CA GLU A 397 -14.70 -28.85 -16.19
C GLU A 397 -14.38 -30.31 -16.51
N PHE A 398 -13.55 -30.96 -15.69
CA PHE A 398 -13.27 -32.39 -15.80
C PHE A 398 -14.54 -33.26 -15.79
N PHE A 399 -15.58 -32.86 -15.05
CA PHE A 399 -16.85 -33.59 -14.95
C PHE A 399 -17.90 -33.17 -15.98
N LYS A 400 -17.59 -32.26 -16.92
CA LYS A 400 -18.56 -31.72 -17.88
C LYS A 400 -18.32 -32.25 -19.30
N PRO A 401 -19.37 -32.30 -20.14
CA PRO A 401 -19.22 -32.59 -21.57
C PRO A 401 -18.31 -31.58 -22.28
N SER A 402 -17.50 -32.09 -23.20
CA SER A 402 -16.60 -31.30 -24.06
C SER A 402 -17.38 -30.24 -24.85
N GLY A 403 -16.92 -28.98 -24.80
CA GLY A 403 -17.53 -27.85 -25.53
C GLY A 403 -18.23 -26.79 -24.67
N THR A 404 -18.29 -26.96 -23.34
CA THR A 404 -18.85 -25.91 -22.46
C THR A 404 -17.84 -24.77 -22.26
N THR A 405 -18.08 -23.59 -22.83
CA THR A 405 -17.22 -22.42 -22.60
C THR A 405 -17.50 -21.76 -21.25
N PHE A 406 -16.45 -21.51 -20.47
CA PHE A 406 -16.57 -20.81 -19.19
C PHE A 406 -16.36 -19.31 -19.37
N TYR A 407 -17.32 -18.54 -18.87
CA TYR A 407 -17.17 -17.11 -18.65
C TYR A 407 -17.47 -16.82 -17.19
N ILE A 408 -16.46 -16.37 -16.45
CA ILE A 408 -16.63 -16.00 -15.05
C ILE A 408 -16.84 -14.48 -15.03
N GLU A 409 -18.05 -14.05 -14.68
CA GLU A 409 -18.32 -12.65 -14.36
C GLU A 409 -18.17 -12.42 -12.86
N VAL A 410 -17.39 -11.40 -12.52
CA VAL A 410 -17.11 -11.03 -11.13
C VAL A 410 -17.38 -9.55 -10.93
N TYR A 411 -18.02 -9.21 -9.82
CA TYR A 411 -18.13 -7.82 -9.39
C TYR A 411 -16.77 -7.32 -8.90
N LYS A 412 -16.32 -6.19 -9.43
CA LYS A 412 -15.18 -5.45 -8.92
C LYS A 412 -15.58 -3.99 -8.71
N GLY A 413 -15.61 -3.56 -7.45
CA GLY A 413 -16.20 -2.29 -7.04
C GLY A 413 -17.69 -2.23 -7.41
N VAL A 414 -18.05 -1.36 -8.36
CA VAL A 414 -19.43 -1.14 -8.82
C VAL A 414 -19.74 -1.90 -10.13
N SER A 415 -18.71 -2.25 -10.91
CA SER A 415 -18.85 -2.87 -12.23
C SER A 415 -18.76 -4.39 -12.20
N ARG A 416 -19.43 -5.05 -13.15
CA ARG A 416 -19.17 -6.46 -13.48
C ARG A 416 -18.06 -6.53 -14.50
N LYS A 417 -17.07 -7.37 -14.24
CA LYS A 417 -15.95 -7.63 -15.14
C LYS A 417 -15.95 -9.10 -15.53
N LYS A 418 -15.87 -9.34 -16.83
CA LYS A 418 -15.65 -10.67 -17.39
C LYS A 418 -14.17 -11.02 -17.23
N ILE A 419 -13.88 -12.15 -16.61
CA ILE A 419 -12.52 -12.67 -16.52
C ILE A 419 -12.20 -13.30 -17.87
N ASP A 420 -11.28 -12.67 -18.61
CA ASP A 420 -10.75 -13.16 -19.87
C ASP A 420 -9.46 -13.98 -19.65
N LEU A 421 -9.03 -14.70 -20.69
CA LEU A 421 -7.79 -15.50 -20.64
C LEU A 421 -6.56 -14.64 -20.36
N ASN A 422 -6.54 -13.38 -20.81
CA ASN A 422 -5.42 -12.48 -20.50
C ASN A 422 -5.36 -12.13 -19.02
N SER A 423 -6.51 -11.87 -18.36
CA SER A 423 -6.56 -11.66 -16.91
C SER A 423 -6.01 -12.86 -16.15
N ILE A 424 -6.35 -14.08 -16.59
CA ILE A 424 -5.85 -15.33 -15.98
C ILE A 424 -4.33 -15.44 -16.15
N LYS A 425 -3.83 -15.25 -17.37
CA LYS A 425 -2.39 -15.25 -17.66
C LYS A 425 -1.64 -14.23 -16.81
N ASN A 426 -2.18 -13.02 -16.68
CA ASN A 426 -1.59 -11.97 -15.86
C ASN A 426 -1.52 -12.38 -14.38
N VAL A 427 -2.58 -12.99 -13.83
CA VAL A 427 -2.57 -13.49 -12.44
C VAL A 427 -1.48 -14.54 -12.23
N LEU A 428 -1.37 -15.52 -13.13
CA LEU A 428 -0.35 -16.57 -13.03
C LEU A 428 1.07 -16.00 -13.08
N VAL A 429 1.35 -15.09 -14.02
CA VAL A 429 2.69 -14.50 -14.13
C VAL A 429 3.05 -13.70 -12.88
N VAL A 430 2.12 -12.90 -12.33
CA VAL A 430 2.36 -12.17 -11.07
C VAL A 430 2.67 -13.13 -9.93
N PHE A 431 1.91 -14.23 -9.79
CA PHE A 431 2.14 -15.22 -8.74
C PHE A 431 3.52 -15.88 -8.87
N THR A 432 3.89 -16.29 -10.09
CA THR A 432 5.21 -16.90 -10.35
C THR A 432 6.34 -15.92 -10.03
N MET A 433 6.26 -14.67 -10.49
CA MET A 433 7.29 -13.66 -10.22
C MET A 433 7.40 -13.34 -8.72
N TYR A 434 6.26 -13.27 -8.03
CA TYR A 434 6.22 -13.08 -6.59
C TYR A 434 6.95 -14.20 -5.85
N PHE A 435 6.61 -15.46 -6.11
CA PHE A 435 7.24 -16.59 -5.41
C PHE A 435 8.72 -16.77 -5.75
N ILE A 436 9.14 -16.52 -7.00
CA ILE A 436 10.55 -16.54 -7.38
C ILE A 436 11.32 -15.50 -6.56
N THR A 437 10.84 -14.26 -6.54
CA THR A 437 11.49 -13.18 -5.79
C THR A 437 11.50 -13.47 -4.28
N TYR A 438 10.37 -13.95 -3.76
CA TYR A 438 10.22 -14.37 -2.36
C TYR A 438 11.27 -15.41 -1.96
N PHE A 439 11.39 -16.49 -2.70
CA PHE A 439 12.36 -17.54 -2.37
C PHE A 439 13.80 -17.05 -2.53
N ILE A 440 14.12 -16.22 -3.55
CA ILE A 440 15.46 -15.62 -3.69
C ILE A 440 15.84 -14.83 -2.43
N GLY A 441 14.96 -13.97 -1.93
CA GLY A 441 15.24 -13.21 -0.71
C GLY A 441 15.35 -14.08 0.54
N VAL A 442 14.49 -15.09 0.66
CA VAL A 442 14.58 -16.09 1.74
C VAL A 442 15.93 -16.80 1.69
N PHE A 443 16.39 -17.24 0.52
CA PHE A 443 17.70 -17.87 0.35
C PHE A 443 18.86 -16.94 0.73
N ILE A 444 18.77 -15.65 0.40
CA ILE A 444 19.78 -14.67 0.81
C ILE A 444 19.81 -14.55 2.35
N LEU A 445 18.66 -14.44 3.02
CA LEU A 445 18.60 -14.40 4.48
C LEU A 445 19.16 -15.68 5.11
N LEU A 446 18.84 -16.85 4.56
CA LEU A 446 19.41 -18.12 5.01
C LEU A 446 20.94 -18.17 4.84
N ALA A 447 21.48 -17.62 3.75
CA ALA A 447 22.92 -17.54 3.51
C ALA A 447 23.65 -16.65 4.53
N TYR A 448 22.95 -15.66 5.12
CA TYR A 448 23.45 -14.88 6.25
C TYR A 448 23.31 -15.59 7.61
N GLY A 449 22.78 -16.81 7.65
CA GLY A 449 22.70 -17.65 8.86
C GLY A 449 21.40 -17.53 9.65
N TYR A 450 20.37 -16.84 9.13
CA TYR A 450 19.09 -16.73 9.84
C TYR A 450 18.26 -18.03 9.75
N PRO A 451 17.46 -18.38 10.78
CA PRO A 451 16.61 -19.57 10.76
C PRO A 451 15.54 -19.49 9.66
N LEU A 452 15.16 -20.65 9.09
CA LEU A 452 14.18 -20.73 8.00
C LEU A 452 12.84 -20.05 8.32
N HIS A 453 12.27 -20.30 9.51
CA HIS A 453 10.97 -19.74 9.89
C HIS A 453 11.01 -18.20 9.99
N ASN A 454 12.11 -17.64 10.54
CA ASN A 454 12.30 -16.20 10.60
C ASN A 454 12.56 -15.60 9.21
N ALA A 455 13.38 -16.26 8.38
CA ALA A 455 13.65 -15.81 7.01
C ALA A 455 12.38 -15.78 6.13
N LEU A 456 11.53 -16.82 6.22
CA LEU A 456 10.23 -16.87 5.55
C LEU A 456 9.33 -15.72 6.00
N PHE A 457 9.18 -15.54 7.32
CA PHE A 457 8.34 -14.49 7.89
C PHE A 457 8.82 -13.10 7.50
N GLU A 458 10.12 -12.82 7.69
CA GLU A 458 10.69 -11.50 7.50
C GLU A 458 10.64 -11.07 6.03
N TYR A 459 10.99 -11.98 5.12
CA TYR A 459 10.98 -11.65 3.70
C TYR A 459 9.55 -11.59 3.14
N ALA A 460 8.60 -12.35 3.70
CA ALA A 460 7.19 -12.22 3.32
C ALA A 460 6.65 -10.84 3.73
N SER A 461 6.95 -10.42 4.96
CA SER A 461 6.62 -9.09 5.47
C SER A 461 7.23 -7.99 4.61
N THR A 462 8.50 -8.15 4.23
CA THR A 462 9.22 -7.19 3.39
C THR A 462 8.62 -7.10 1.97
N LEU A 463 8.49 -8.23 1.28
CA LEU A 463 8.05 -8.28 -0.12
C LEU A 463 6.57 -7.93 -0.27
N SER A 464 5.74 -8.25 0.73
CA SER A 464 4.32 -7.85 0.74
C SER A 464 4.07 -6.47 1.32
N ALA A 465 5.13 -5.74 1.71
CA ALA A 465 5.05 -4.42 2.34
C ALA A 465 4.11 -4.43 3.57
N VAL A 466 4.36 -5.33 4.52
CA VAL A 466 3.55 -5.46 5.74
C VAL A 466 4.15 -4.76 6.94
N GLY A 467 5.38 -5.09 7.35
CA GLY A 467 6.05 -4.40 8.47
C GLY A 467 6.18 -5.18 9.77
N LEU A 468 5.62 -6.37 9.85
CA LEU A 468 5.87 -7.26 11.00
C LEU A 468 7.29 -7.81 10.92
N SER A 469 7.96 -7.91 12.07
CA SER A 469 9.33 -8.42 12.15
C SER A 469 9.48 -9.44 13.27
N THR A 470 10.29 -10.46 13.01
CA THR A 470 10.78 -11.42 14.02
C THR A 470 12.07 -10.94 14.71
N GLY A 471 12.60 -9.78 14.30
CA GLY A 471 13.83 -9.20 14.82
C GLY A 471 15.04 -9.28 13.88
N ILE A 472 14.89 -9.86 12.67
CA ILE A 472 15.97 -9.85 11.66
C ILE A 472 16.23 -8.41 11.18
N THR A 473 15.17 -7.65 10.92
CA THR A 473 15.28 -6.25 10.53
C THR A 473 15.68 -5.40 11.73
N SER A 474 16.92 -4.93 11.73
CA SER A 474 17.48 -4.07 12.79
C SER A 474 18.57 -3.16 12.23
N ASN A 475 18.96 -2.12 12.97
CA ASN A 475 20.08 -1.26 12.61
C ASN A 475 21.43 -1.99 12.49
N GLN A 476 21.56 -3.17 13.11
CA GLN A 476 22.75 -4.01 13.09
C GLN A 476 22.73 -5.06 11.97
N ALA A 477 21.64 -5.16 11.20
CA ALA A 477 21.55 -6.12 10.11
C ALA A 477 22.67 -5.91 9.08
N PRO A 478 23.25 -6.97 8.52
CA PRO A 478 24.26 -6.86 7.47
C PRO A 478 23.74 -6.02 6.28
N VAL A 479 24.62 -5.25 5.66
CA VAL A 479 24.27 -4.36 4.53
C VAL A 479 23.56 -5.13 3.40
N GLY A 480 23.97 -6.37 3.11
CA GLY A 480 23.30 -7.20 2.11
C GLY A 480 21.85 -7.55 2.47
N VAL A 481 21.54 -7.74 3.76
CA VAL A 481 20.16 -7.97 4.24
C VAL A 481 19.32 -6.70 4.07
N ILE A 482 19.86 -5.54 4.49
CA ILE A 482 19.21 -4.23 4.36
C ILE A 482 18.85 -3.95 2.89
N TRP A 483 19.78 -4.13 1.96
CA TRP A 483 19.52 -3.88 0.53
C TRP A 483 18.61 -4.93 -0.11
N THR A 484 18.74 -6.21 0.28
CA THR A 484 17.82 -7.27 -0.18
C THR A 484 16.39 -6.96 0.21
N GLN A 485 16.20 -6.48 1.44
CA GLN A 485 14.89 -6.08 1.92
C GLN A 485 14.41 -4.77 1.26
N THR A 486 15.28 -3.78 1.11
CA THR A 486 14.99 -2.52 0.41
C THR A 486 14.46 -2.77 -1.01
N LEU A 487 15.15 -3.63 -1.77
CA LEU A 487 14.72 -4.02 -3.11
C LEU A 487 13.41 -4.82 -3.10
N GLY A 488 13.22 -5.70 -2.10
CA GLY A 488 11.98 -6.44 -1.90
C GLY A 488 10.77 -5.52 -1.71
N MET A 489 10.88 -4.53 -0.81
CA MET A 489 9.83 -3.54 -0.56
C MET A 489 9.50 -2.73 -1.82
N TYR A 490 10.53 -2.29 -2.54
CA TYR A 490 10.39 -1.51 -3.77
C TYR A 490 9.68 -2.32 -4.87
N LEU A 491 10.09 -3.57 -5.10
CA LEU A 491 9.49 -4.48 -6.09
C LEU A 491 8.05 -4.86 -5.73
N GLY A 492 7.80 -5.16 -4.45
CA GLY A 492 6.50 -5.55 -3.93
C GLY A 492 5.44 -4.47 -4.12
N ARG A 493 5.80 -3.21 -3.84
CA ARG A 493 4.86 -2.08 -3.94
C ARG A 493 4.56 -1.67 -5.36
N LEU A 494 5.58 -1.51 -6.19
CA LEU A 494 5.42 -0.97 -7.55
C LEU A 494 4.89 -1.98 -8.55
N GLU A 495 4.63 -3.22 -8.13
CA GLU A 495 4.23 -4.35 -8.98
C GLU A 495 5.35 -4.70 -9.99
N PHE A 496 5.87 -5.93 -9.92
CA PHE A 496 7.05 -6.41 -10.65
C PHE A 496 7.14 -5.95 -12.12
N PHE A 497 6.02 -5.95 -12.84
CA PHE A 497 5.96 -5.55 -14.25
C PHE A 497 6.36 -4.11 -14.50
N VAL A 498 6.04 -3.20 -13.60
CA VAL A 498 6.24 -1.76 -13.81
C VAL A 498 7.72 -1.45 -13.82
N ILE A 499 8.46 -1.98 -12.84
CA ILE A 499 9.91 -1.81 -12.74
C ILE A 499 10.62 -2.52 -13.90
N ILE A 500 10.28 -3.78 -14.17
CA ILE A 500 10.92 -4.56 -15.23
C ILE A 500 10.69 -3.90 -16.60
N ASN A 501 9.44 -3.52 -16.91
CA ASN A 501 9.13 -2.86 -18.17
C ASN A 501 9.75 -1.47 -18.28
N ALA A 502 9.83 -0.71 -17.18
CA ALA A 502 10.51 0.58 -17.16
C ALA A 502 12.00 0.42 -17.50
N LEU A 503 12.68 -0.53 -16.87
CA LEU A 503 14.11 -0.79 -17.10
C LEU A 503 14.37 -1.27 -18.53
N ILE A 504 13.64 -2.29 -19.00
CA ILE A 504 13.79 -2.82 -20.36
C ILE A 504 13.59 -1.72 -21.40
N LYS A 505 12.55 -0.90 -21.22
CA LYS A 505 12.27 0.21 -22.11
C LYS A 505 13.38 1.25 -22.07
N LEU A 506 13.83 1.65 -20.88
CA LEU A 506 14.89 2.63 -20.72
C LEU A 506 16.20 2.18 -21.39
N PHE A 507 16.59 0.91 -21.21
CA PHE A 507 17.76 0.35 -21.90
C PHE A 507 17.62 0.33 -23.42
N LYS A 508 16.44 -0.05 -23.93
CA LYS A 508 16.17 -0.05 -25.37
C LYS A 508 16.21 1.36 -25.95
N ASP A 509 15.50 2.28 -25.32
CA ASP A 509 15.41 3.67 -25.77
C ASP A 509 16.78 4.37 -25.71
N LEU A 510 17.62 4.08 -24.71
CA LEU A 510 18.99 4.62 -24.63
C LEU A 510 19.86 4.15 -25.79
N ARG A 511 19.77 2.86 -26.15
CA ARG A 511 20.47 2.28 -27.30
C ARG A 511 20.02 2.86 -28.65
N ASP A 512 18.80 3.35 -28.73
CA ASP A 512 18.29 3.99 -29.94
C ASP A 512 18.67 5.48 -30.01
N ILE A 513 19.06 6.10 -28.88
CA ILE A 513 19.45 7.52 -28.79
C ILE A 513 20.96 7.73 -29.00
N PHE A 514 21.78 6.81 -28.49
CA PHE A 514 23.25 6.78 -28.61
C PHE A 514 23.67 5.72 -29.61
#